data_AF-A0A9E4K1G5-F1
#
_entry.id   AF-A0A9E4K1G5-F1
#
_cell.length_a   1.000
_cell.length_b   1.000
_cell.length_c   1.000
_cell.angle_alpha   90.00
_cell.angle_beta   90.00
_cell.angle_gamma   90.00
#
_symmetry.space_group_name_H-M   'P 1'
#
loop_
_entity.id
_entity.type
_entity.pdbx_description
1 polymer ?
#
loop_
_entity_poly.entity_id
_entity_poly.type
_entity_poly.pdbx_seq_one_letter_code
_entity_poly.pdbx_strand_id
1 'polypeptide(L)'
;MQFDVDEAIRKPAKTPHELSMLNLVGCHLIAAPASIVLDVGLMGFLIPLALSLLVISFIWFKAGQTRQQDPWFVAAHWRLSANRTRILMVGYTISAVILGMAMMATSGSSKGDIMMVAISRVAVVPTLLTVMICFVLESGSIYQAGRGEVPDDLVKRMPPPDDLPTIQDAKPSVAES
;
A
#
# COMPACT_ATOMS: atom_id res chain seq x y z
N MET A 1 -5.10 1.42 19.24
CA MET A 1 -6.32 1.23 20.05
C MET A 1 -7.00 -0.08 19.66
N GLN A 2 -7.54 -0.84 20.62
CA GLN A 2 -8.20 -2.12 20.38
C GLN A 2 -9.71 -2.00 20.65
N PHE A 3 -10.52 -2.48 19.70
CA PHE A 3 -11.97 -2.42 19.73
C PHE A 3 -12.57 -3.80 19.93
N ASP A 4 -13.67 -3.87 20.64
CA ASP A 4 -14.46 -5.10 20.76
C ASP A 4 -15.35 -5.22 19.52
N VAL A 5 -14.82 -5.91 18.50
CA VAL A 5 -15.47 -6.09 17.19
C VAL A 5 -15.60 -7.57 16.84
N ASP A 6 -16.80 -7.94 16.41
CA ASP A 6 -17.11 -9.29 15.96
C ASP A 6 -16.20 -9.76 14.82
N GLU A 7 -15.97 -11.07 14.75
CA GLU A 7 -15.17 -11.67 13.69
C GLU A 7 -15.73 -11.37 12.29
N ALA A 8 -17.07 -11.25 12.17
CA ALA A 8 -17.76 -10.88 10.94
C ALA A 8 -17.36 -9.48 10.42
N ILE A 9 -16.92 -8.58 11.29
CA ILE A 9 -16.42 -7.23 10.94
C ILE A 9 -14.89 -7.25 10.75
N ARG A 10 -14.17 -8.06 11.54
CA ARG A 10 -12.71 -8.18 11.44
C ARG A 10 -12.23 -8.82 10.14
N LYS A 11 -12.96 -9.80 9.59
CA LYS A 11 -12.64 -10.43 8.30
C LYS A 11 -12.60 -9.42 7.13
N PRO A 12 -13.68 -8.66 6.84
CA PRO A 12 -13.66 -7.69 5.74
C PRO A 12 -12.69 -6.52 5.96
N ALA A 13 -12.29 -6.24 7.20
CA ALA A 13 -11.25 -5.25 7.49
C ALA A 13 -9.84 -5.66 7.00
N LYS A 14 -9.60 -6.96 6.76
CA LYS A 14 -8.30 -7.45 6.20
C LYS A 14 -8.19 -7.27 4.70
N THR A 15 -9.32 -7.29 3.99
CA THR A 15 -9.39 -7.24 2.52
C THR A 15 -8.54 -6.14 1.86
N PRO A 16 -8.57 -4.87 2.29
CA PRO A 16 -7.73 -3.84 1.66
C PRO A 16 -6.22 -4.13 1.77
N HIS A 17 -5.80 -4.77 2.86
CA HIS A 17 -4.41 -5.12 3.11
C HIS A 17 -3.98 -6.35 2.30
N GLU A 18 -4.84 -7.35 2.19
CA GLU A 18 -4.62 -8.52 1.33
C GLU A 18 -4.52 -8.12 -0.14
N LEU A 19 -5.38 -7.19 -0.58
CA LEU A 19 -5.31 -6.64 -1.94
C LEU A 19 -4.02 -5.86 -2.18
N SER A 20 -3.57 -5.08 -1.18
CA SER A 20 -2.27 -4.39 -1.24
C SER A 20 -1.09 -5.37 -1.29
N MET A 21 -1.13 -6.44 -0.50
CA MET A 21 -0.14 -7.54 -0.55
C MET A 21 -0.08 -8.17 -1.94
N LEU A 22 -1.24 -8.49 -2.53
CA LEU A 22 -1.32 -9.06 -3.86
C LEU A 22 -0.73 -8.11 -4.91
N ASN A 23 -0.99 -6.81 -4.81
CA ASN A 23 -0.39 -5.82 -5.68
C ASN A 23 1.15 -5.76 -5.56
N LEU A 24 1.66 -5.75 -4.33
CA LEU A 24 3.11 -5.70 -4.09
C LEU A 24 3.79 -6.96 -4.64
N VAL A 25 3.28 -8.14 -4.32
CA VAL A 25 3.87 -9.41 -4.79
C VAL A 25 3.68 -9.57 -6.31
N GLY A 26 2.44 -9.46 -6.79
CA GLY A 26 2.09 -9.71 -8.18
C GLY A 26 2.74 -8.72 -9.15
N CYS A 27 2.56 -7.42 -8.93
CA CYS A 27 3.08 -6.41 -9.86
C CYS A 27 4.59 -6.21 -9.71
N HIS A 28 5.14 -6.28 -8.50
CA HIS A 28 6.52 -5.83 -8.25
C HIS A 28 7.52 -6.95 -8.02
N LEU A 29 7.12 -8.05 -7.38
CA LEU A 29 8.03 -9.17 -7.11
C LEU A 29 7.97 -10.25 -8.19
N ILE A 30 6.87 -10.32 -8.94
CA ILE A 30 6.69 -11.29 -10.03
C ILE A 30 6.78 -10.58 -11.39
N ALA A 31 5.83 -9.69 -11.71
CA ALA A 31 5.70 -9.15 -13.05
C ALA A 31 6.85 -8.21 -13.47
N ALA A 32 7.34 -7.35 -12.57
CA ALA A 32 8.47 -6.47 -12.89
C ALA A 32 9.81 -7.22 -13.09
N PRO A 33 10.18 -8.24 -12.30
CA PRO A 33 11.32 -9.09 -12.63
C PRO A 33 11.11 -9.92 -13.90
N ALA A 34 9.88 -10.40 -14.14
CA ALA A 34 9.55 -11.13 -15.36
C ALA A 34 9.79 -10.29 -16.62
N SER A 35 9.49 -8.98 -16.60
CA SER A 35 9.77 -8.11 -17.76
C SER A 35 11.26 -7.99 -18.09
N ILE A 36 12.13 -8.09 -17.08
CA ILE A 36 13.58 -8.10 -17.24
C ILE A 36 14.05 -9.45 -17.77
N VAL A 37 13.59 -10.55 -17.18
CA VAL A 37 14.01 -11.92 -17.54
C VAL A 37 13.55 -12.30 -18.95
N LEU A 38 12.36 -11.85 -19.35
CA LEU A 38 11.79 -12.12 -20.67
C LEU A 38 12.27 -11.13 -21.74
N ASP A 39 13.18 -10.21 -21.39
CA ASP A 39 13.76 -9.20 -22.28
C ASP A 39 12.71 -8.38 -23.06
N VAL A 40 11.60 -8.03 -22.39
CA VAL A 40 10.49 -7.24 -22.98
C VAL A 40 10.89 -5.76 -23.16
N GLY A 41 12.06 -5.38 -22.65
CA GLY A 41 12.55 -4.01 -22.66
C GLY A 41 11.76 -3.10 -21.72
N LEU A 42 11.97 -1.78 -21.87
CA LEU A 42 11.43 -0.77 -20.96
C LEU A 42 9.88 -0.75 -20.92
N MET A 43 9.24 -1.07 -22.05
CA MET A 43 7.77 -1.13 -22.15
C MET A 43 7.18 -2.25 -21.28
N GLY A 44 7.96 -3.29 -20.99
CA GLY A 44 7.54 -4.37 -20.11
C GLY A 44 7.27 -3.91 -18.67
N PHE A 45 7.83 -2.78 -18.22
CA PHE A 45 7.52 -2.19 -16.91
C PHE A 45 6.18 -1.45 -16.87
N LEU A 46 5.63 -1.05 -18.02
CA LEU A 46 4.36 -0.32 -18.06
C LEU A 46 3.19 -1.20 -17.65
N ILE A 47 3.23 -2.50 -17.97
CA ILE A 47 2.17 -3.46 -17.62
C ILE A 47 2.01 -3.60 -16.09
N PRO A 48 3.05 -3.98 -15.32
CA PRO A 48 2.94 -4.06 -13.86
C PRO A 48 2.66 -2.70 -13.22
N LEU A 49 3.19 -1.61 -13.78
CA LEU A 49 2.89 -0.25 -13.29
C LEU A 49 1.42 0.09 -13.46
N ALA A 50 0.84 -0.12 -14.65
CA ALA A 50 -0.56 0.16 -14.92
C ALA A 50 -1.49 -0.68 -14.06
N LEU A 51 -1.19 -1.98 -13.92
CA LEU A 51 -1.96 -2.88 -13.06
C LEU A 51 -1.90 -2.44 -11.60
N SER A 52 -0.73 -2.02 -11.12
CA SER A 52 -0.60 -1.49 -9.75
C SER A 52 -1.39 -0.21 -9.54
N LEU A 53 -1.30 0.74 -10.48
CA LEU A 53 -2.07 1.98 -10.42
C LEU A 53 -3.58 1.72 -10.44
N LEU A 54 -4.03 0.69 -11.17
CA LEU A 54 -5.43 0.26 -11.16
C LEU A 54 -5.84 -0.24 -9.75
N VAL A 55 -5.04 -1.10 -9.12
CA VAL A 55 -5.33 -1.61 -7.78
C VAL A 55 -5.32 -0.49 -6.74
N ILE A 56 -4.33 0.42 -6.80
CA ILE A 56 -4.26 1.59 -5.93
C ILE A 56 -5.51 2.46 -6.10
N SER A 57 -5.90 2.75 -7.35
CA SER A 57 -7.08 3.56 -7.64
C SER A 57 -8.35 2.92 -7.09
N PHE A 58 -8.48 1.59 -7.23
CA PHE A 58 -9.58 0.83 -6.67
C PHE A 58 -9.61 0.91 -5.14
N ILE A 59 -8.46 0.77 -4.45
CA ILE A 59 -8.37 0.89 -2.99
C ILE A 59 -8.84 2.28 -2.54
N TRP A 60 -8.41 3.34 -3.22
CA TRP A 60 -8.82 4.70 -2.90
C TRP A 60 -10.32 4.94 -3.13
N PHE A 61 -10.85 4.45 -4.25
CA PHE A 61 -12.27 4.52 -4.55
C PHE A 61 -13.09 3.80 -3.46
N LYS A 62 -12.71 2.56 -3.13
CA LYS A 62 -13.41 1.76 -2.13
C LYS A 62 -13.29 2.35 -0.73
N ALA A 63 -12.15 2.95 -0.37
CA ALA A 63 -11.97 3.70 0.88
C ALA A 63 -12.82 4.99 0.98
N GLY A 64 -13.28 5.52 -0.14
CA GLY A 64 -14.29 6.58 -0.17
C GLY A 64 -15.70 6.03 0.07
N GLN A 65 -16.04 4.93 -0.59
CA GLN A 65 -17.35 4.29 -0.51
C GLN A 65 -17.65 3.68 0.87
N THR A 66 -16.69 2.94 1.45
CA THR A 66 -16.86 2.22 2.72
C THR A 66 -17.16 3.16 3.89
N ARG A 67 -16.71 4.42 3.81
CA ARG A 67 -17.00 5.45 4.82
C ARG A 67 -18.51 5.70 5.02
N GLN A 68 -19.34 5.44 4.01
CA GLN A 68 -20.79 5.65 4.08
C GLN A 68 -21.59 4.35 4.22
N GLN A 69 -21.04 3.22 3.78
CA GLN A 69 -21.81 1.98 3.57
C GLN A 69 -21.43 0.86 4.54
N ASP A 70 -20.20 0.88 5.06
CA ASP A 70 -19.64 -0.21 5.87
C ASP A 70 -19.42 0.24 7.32
N PRO A 71 -19.32 -0.69 8.29
CA PRO A 71 -18.95 -0.36 9.66
C PRO A 71 -17.66 0.45 9.72
N TRP A 72 -17.59 1.38 10.67
CA TRP A 72 -16.44 2.28 10.83
C TRP A 72 -15.09 1.53 10.86
N PHE A 73 -15.04 0.38 11.53
CA PHE A 73 -13.82 -0.43 11.63
C PHE A 73 -13.31 -0.89 10.25
N VAL A 74 -14.21 -1.34 9.38
CA VAL A 74 -13.88 -1.72 8.00
C VAL A 74 -13.42 -0.50 7.21
N ALA A 75 -14.17 0.61 7.30
CA ALA A 75 -13.82 1.84 6.62
C ALA A 75 -12.46 2.42 7.05
N ALA A 76 -12.10 2.28 8.33
CA ALA A 76 -10.81 2.67 8.87
C ALA A 76 -9.68 1.86 8.21
N HIS A 77 -9.80 0.54 8.09
CA HIS A 77 -8.77 -0.28 7.44
C HIS A 77 -8.63 -0.02 5.94
N TRP A 78 -9.74 0.25 5.23
CA TRP A 78 -9.66 0.74 3.84
C TRP A 78 -8.91 2.06 3.73
N ARG A 79 -9.17 3.00 4.65
CA ARG A 79 -8.46 4.29 4.69
C ARG A 79 -6.98 4.12 5.04
N LEU A 80 -6.66 3.21 5.95
CA LEU A 80 -5.28 2.91 6.36
C LEU A 80 -4.45 2.42 5.19
N SER A 81 -4.95 1.40 4.49
CA SER A 81 -4.30 0.86 3.29
C SER A 81 -4.18 1.91 2.19
N ALA A 82 -5.25 2.67 1.90
CA ALA A 82 -5.20 3.77 0.94
C ALA A 82 -4.10 4.81 1.27
N ASN A 83 -3.96 5.19 2.54
CA ASN A 83 -2.91 6.14 2.95
C ASN A 83 -1.50 5.60 2.73
N ARG A 84 -1.28 4.29 2.91
CA ARG A 84 0.03 3.67 2.75
C ARG A 84 0.45 3.49 1.29
N THR A 85 -0.49 3.35 0.37
CA THR A 85 -0.18 3.36 -1.07
C THR A 85 0.54 4.65 -1.52
N ARG A 86 0.43 5.75 -0.76
CA ARG A 86 1.20 6.98 -1.01
C ARG A 86 2.71 6.77 -0.92
N ILE A 87 3.18 5.86 -0.05
CA ILE A 87 4.61 5.51 0.06
C ILE A 87 5.07 4.87 -1.26
N LEU A 88 4.25 3.97 -1.82
CA LEU A 88 4.54 3.36 -3.12
C LEU A 88 4.54 4.40 -4.25
N MET A 89 3.61 5.36 -4.23
CA MET A 89 3.58 6.47 -5.19
C MET A 89 4.85 7.33 -5.13
N VAL A 90 5.40 7.59 -3.94
CA VAL A 90 6.69 8.29 -3.80
C VAL A 90 7.82 7.51 -4.51
N GLY A 91 7.85 6.19 -4.35
CA GLY A 91 8.80 5.33 -5.06
C GLY A 91 8.68 5.46 -6.58
N TYR A 92 7.44 5.42 -7.09
CA TYR A 92 7.18 5.62 -8.53
C TYR A 92 7.63 6.98 -9.02
N THR A 93 7.36 8.05 -8.28
CA THR A 93 7.77 9.40 -8.67
C THR A 93 9.30 9.51 -8.74
N ILE A 94 10.02 8.99 -7.74
CA ILE A 94 11.50 9.01 -7.75
C ILE A 94 12.04 8.20 -8.93
N SER A 95 11.52 6.98 -9.14
CA SER A 95 11.90 6.11 -10.26
C SER A 95 11.64 6.76 -11.62
N ALA A 96 10.47 7.40 -11.80
CA ALA A 96 10.10 8.10 -13.02
C ALA A 96 10.99 9.31 -13.29
N VAL A 97 11.35 10.07 -12.25
CA VAL A 97 12.27 11.22 -12.36
C VAL A 97 13.67 10.76 -12.79
N ILE A 98 14.21 9.70 -12.19
CA ILE A 98 15.51 9.13 -12.58
C ILE A 98 15.49 8.71 -14.05
N LEU A 99 14.46 7.96 -14.45
CA LEU A 99 14.32 7.48 -15.83
C LEU A 99 14.11 8.62 -16.83
N GLY A 100 13.31 9.62 -16.48
CA GLY A 100 13.07 10.80 -17.31
C GLY A 100 14.33 11.62 -17.52
N MET A 101 15.11 11.88 -16.46
CA MET A 101 16.41 12.55 -16.58
C MET A 101 17.39 11.75 -17.43
N ALA A 102 17.40 10.41 -17.29
CA ALA A 102 18.23 9.53 -18.10
C ALA A 102 17.88 9.65 -19.59
N MET A 103 16.59 9.57 -19.93
CA MET A 103 16.12 9.71 -21.32
C MET A 103 16.57 11.03 -21.94
N MET A 104 16.44 12.14 -21.21
CA MET A 104 16.89 13.45 -21.67
C MET A 104 18.41 13.46 -21.91
N ALA A 105 19.19 12.95 -20.96
CA ALA A 105 20.65 12.91 -21.04
C ALA A 105 21.20 11.96 -22.13
N THR A 106 20.47 10.90 -22.46
CA THR A 106 20.87 9.91 -23.48
C THR A 106 20.37 10.24 -24.88
N SER A 107 19.44 11.19 -25.01
CA SER A 107 18.83 11.55 -26.30
C SER A 107 19.89 12.02 -27.30
N GLY A 108 19.91 11.43 -28.50
CA GLY A 108 20.90 11.74 -29.55
C GLY A 108 22.30 11.15 -29.33
N SER A 109 22.53 10.38 -28.27
CA SER A 109 23.81 9.69 -28.02
C SER A 109 23.88 8.36 -28.76
N SER A 110 25.00 8.08 -29.43
CA SER A 110 25.27 6.78 -30.08
C SER A 110 25.36 5.60 -29.09
N LYS A 111 25.50 5.88 -27.79
CA LYS A 111 25.51 4.86 -26.71
C LYS A 111 24.27 4.93 -25.82
N GLY A 112 23.25 5.69 -26.24
CA GLY A 112 22.04 5.95 -25.44
C GLY A 112 21.33 4.68 -24.99
N ASP A 113 21.15 3.71 -25.88
CA ASP A 113 20.41 2.48 -25.60
C ASP A 113 21.06 1.63 -24.51
N ILE A 114 22.39 1.45 -24.57
CA ILE A 114 23.15 0.70 -23.55
C ILE A 114 23.04 1.40 -22.19
N MET A 115 23.16 2.72 -22.18
CA MET A 115 23.07 3.52 -20.95
C MET A 115 21.66 3.48 -20.36
N MET A 116 20.62 3.48 -21.20
CA MET A 116 19.22 3.35 -20.77
C MET A 116 18.93 1.98 -20.14
N VAL A 117 19.48 0.90 -20.68
CA VAL A 117 19.38 -0.43 -20.06
C VAL A 117 20.02 -0.45 -18.68
N ALA A 118 21.20 0.15 -18.52
CA ALA A 118 21.86 0.23 -17.22
C ALA A 118 21.09 1.09 -16.21
N ILE A 119 20.65 2.29 -16.62
CA ILE A 119 19.97 3.24 -15.73
C ILE A 119 18.57 2.73 -15.36
N SER A 120 17.84 2.07 -16.26
CA SER A 120 16.52 1.52 -15.94
C SER A 120 16.55 0.55 -14.76
N ARG A 121 17.62 -0.26 -14.62
CA ARG A 121 17.81 -1.17 -13.48
C ARG A 121 18.03 -0.41 -12.17
N VAL A 122 18.78 0.68 -12.20
CA VAL A 122 18.99 1.55 -11.03
C VAL A 122 17.70 2.29 -10.67
N ALA A 123 16.94 2.74 -11.67
CA ALA A 123 15.69 3.45 -11.50
C ALA A 123 14.62 2.61 -10.79
N VAL A 124 14.70 1.27 -10.85
CA VAL A 124 13.77 0.37 -10.15
C VAL A 124 14.03 0.32 -8.63
N VAL A 125 15.24 0.62 -8.16
CA VAL A 125 15.64 0.46 -6.75
C VAL A 125 14.77 1.26 -5.76
N PRO A 126 14.46 2.56 -5.98
CA PRO A 126 13.57 3.31 -5.09
C PRO A 126 12.18 2.67 -4.94
N THR A 127 11.64 2.12 -6.04
CA THR A 127 10.36 1.41 -6.01
C THR A 127 10.46 0.11 -5.20
N LEU A 128 11.55 -0.64 -5.29
CA LEU A 128 11.72 -1.85 -4.47
C LEU A 128 11.83 -1.53 -2.98
N LEU A 129 12.48 -0.43 -2.62
CA LEU A 129 12.55 0.03 -1.23
C LEU A 129 11.17 0.37 -0.67
N THR A 130 10.34 1.09 -1.44
CA THR A 130 8.97 1.40 -1.01
C THR A 130 8.08 0.17 -0.99
N VAL A 131 8.27 -0.79 -1.91
CA VAL A 131 7.61 -2.10 -1.87
C VAL A 131 7.93 -2.83 -0.56
N MET A 132 9.20 -2.89 -0.15
CA MET A 132 9.60 -3.51 1.11
C MET A 132 8.93 -2.85 2.32
N ILE A 133 8.93 -1.52 2.39
CA ILE A 133 8.29 -0.77 3.47
C ILE A 133 6.78 -1.06 3.50
N CYS A 134 6.10 -0.94 2.37
CA CYS A 134 4.68 -1.25 2.26
C CYS A 134 4.39 -2.71 2.64
N PHE A 135 5.27 -3.63 2.27
CA PHE A 135 5.09 -5.05 2.57
C PHE A 135 5.05 -5.30 4.08
N VAL A 136 5.99 -4.71 4.83
CA VAL A 136 6.04 -4.82 6.29
C VAL A 136 4.81 -4.16 6.93
N LEU A 137 4.44 -2.97 6.47
CA LEU A 137 3.30 -2.23 7.01
C LEU A 137 1.98 -2.97 6.80
N GLU A 138 1.70 -3.43 5.58
CA GLU A 138 0.46 -4.13 5.24
C GLU A 138 0.38 -5.48 5.97
N SER A 139 1.48 -6.22 6.07
CA SER A 139 1.55 -7.46 6.87
C SER A 139 1.18 -7.22 8.34
N GLY A 140 1.74 -6.16 8.94
CA GLY A 140 1.39 -5.76 10.31
C GLY A 140 -0.07 -5.36 10.45
N SER A 141 -0.68 -4.74 9.43
CA SER A 141 -2.09 -4.35 9.49
C SER A 141 -3.07 -5.47 9.27
N ILE A 142 -2.72 -6.53 8.55
CA ILE A 142 -3.51 -7.76 8.53
C ILE A 142 -3.62 -8.35 9.94
N TYR A 143 -2.50 -8.35 10.68
CA TYR A 143 -2.47 -8.81 12.07
C TYR A 143 -3.34 -7.91 12.98
N GLN A 144 -3.18 -6.58 12.89
CA GLN A 144 -3.98 -5.61 13.65
C GLN A 144 -5.48 -5.75 13.36
N ALA A 145 -5.88 -5.81 12.09
CA ALA A 145 -7.28 -6.00 11.69
C ALA A 145 -7.89 -7.28 12.29
N GLY A 146 -7.10 -8.37 12.32
CA GLY A 146 -7.52 -9.64 12.94
C GLY A 146 -7.73 -9.57 14.45
N ARG A 147 -7.08 -8.63 15.13
CA ARG A 147 -7.19 -8.41 16.58
C ARG A 147 -8.18 -7.33 16.98
N GLY A 148 -8.82 -6.66 16.02
CA GLY A 148 -9.68 -5.51 16.31
C GLY A 148 -8.88 -4.23 16.59
N GLU A 149 -7.66 -4.12 16.07
CA GLU A 149 -6.77 -2.98 16.36
C GLU A 149 -6.72 -1.97 15.22
N VAL A 150 -6.80 -0.69 15.56
CA VAL A 150 -6.60 0.44 14.65
C VAL A 150 -5.49 1.33 15.20
N PRO A 151 -4.55 1.82 14.35
CA PRO A 151 -3.51 2.76 14.77
C PRO A 151 -4.08 4.06 15.35
N ASP A 152 -3.52 4.56 16.45
CA ASP A 152 -4.04 5.73 17.16
C ASP A 152 -4.06 6.99 16.30
N ASP A 153 -3.06 7.16 15.43
CA ASP A 153 -3.01 8.28 14.48
C ASP A 153 -4.18 8.27 13.50
N LEU A 154 -4.71 7.09 13.17
CA LEU A 154 -5.88 6.98 12.31
C LEU A 154 -7.17 7.25 13.09
N VAL A 155 -7.28 6.75 14.32
CA VAL A 155 -8.40 7.03 15.23
C VAL A 155 -8.55 8.53 15.45
N LYS A 156 -7.44 9.26 15.65
CA LYS A 156 -7.45 10.73 15.79
C LYS A 156 -7.97 11.46 14.53
N ARG A 157 -7.68 10.93 13.33
CA ARG A 157 -8.08 11.54 12.05
C ARG A 157 -9.49 11.13 11.61
N MET A 158 -9.95 9.98 12.09
CA MET A 158 -11.23 9.37 11.78
C MET A 158 -11.81 8.80 13.07
N PRO A 159 -12.43 9.65 13.93
CA PRO A 159 -12.91 9.20 15.23
C PRO A 159 -13.96 8.10 15.08
N PRO A 160 -13.94 7.08 15.97
CA PRO A 160 -14.97 6.05 16.01
C PRO A 160 -16.29 6.62 16.52
N PRO A 161 -17.42 5.98 16.20
CA PRO A 161 -18.70 6.23 16.86
C PRO A 161 -18.61 6.01 18.39
N ASP A 162 -19.38 6.78 19.16
CA ASP A 162 -19.37 6.74 20.64
C ASP A 162 -19.85 5.39 21.22
N ASP A 163 -20.60 4.62 20.43
CA ASP A 163 -21.17 3.32 20.79
C ASP A 163 -20.22 2.13 20.53
N LEU A 164 -19.05 2.36 19.94
CA LEU A 164 -18.08 1.31 19.66
C LEU A 164 -17.18 1.05 20.88
N PRO A 165 -17.33 -0.09 21.60
CA PRO A 165 -16.59 -0.32 22.82
C PRO A 165 -15.10 -0.52 22.54
N THR A 166 -14.26 0.15 23.33
CA THR A 166 -12.82 -0.14 23.35
C THR A 166 -12.51 -1.12 24.46
N ILE A 167 -11.64 -2.10 24.19
CA ILE A 167 -11.27 -3.12 25.20
C ILE A 167 -10.48 -2.48 26.35
N GLN A 168 -9.91 -1.30 26.14
CA GLN A 168 -9.14 -0.57 27.15
C GLN A 168 -10.04 0.06 28.22
N ASP A 169 -11.29 0.38 27.89
CA ASP A 169 -12.32 0.86 28.84
C ASP A 169 -12.95 -0.28 29.66
N ALA A 170 -12.72 -1.54 29.27
CA ALA A 170 -13.28 -2.72 29.95
C ALA A 170 -12.42 -3.22 31.14
N LYS A 171 -11.29 -2.58 31.46
CA LYS A 171 -10.60 -2.84 32.73
C LYS A 171 -11.40 -2.16 33.85
N PRO A 172 -11.87 -2.89 34.88
CA PRO A 172 -12.45 -2.23 36.04
C PRO A 172 -11.38 -1.32 36.63
N SER A 173 -11.74 -0.06 36.85
CA SER A 173 -11.10 0.77 37.86
C SER A 173 -11.15 -0.01 39.17
N VAL A 174 -10.11 -0.78 39.46
CA VAL A 174 -9.91 -1.37 40.77
C VAL A 174 -9.80 -0.19 41.71
N ALA A 175 -10.83 -0.03 42.54
CA ALA A 175 -10.85 0.90 43.64
C ALA A 175 -9.60 0.65 44.50
N GLU A 176 -8.65 1.59 44.48
CA GLU A 176 -7.70 1.75 45.57
C GLU A 176 -8.46 2.49 46.68
N SER A 177 -8.88 1.70 47.68
CA SER A 177 -9.39 2.13 48.97
C SER A 177 -8.28 2.38 49.97
#